data_AF-A0A7V4CZE5-F1
#
_entry.id   AF-A0A7V4CZE5-F1
#
_cell.length_a   1.000
_cell.length_b   1.000
_cell.length_c   1.000
_cell.angle_alpha   90.00
_cell.angle_beta   90.00
_cell.angle_gamma   90.00
#
_symmetry.space_group_name_H-M   'P 1'
#
loop_
_entity.id
_entity.type
_entity.pdbx_description
1 polymer ?
#
loop_
_entity_poly.entity_id
_entity_poly.type
_entity_poly.pdbx_seq_one_letter_code
_entity_poly.pdbx_strand_id
1 'polypeptide(L)'
;MRRRLISFTHFLTRPHPDDGLDNLVVTDDACNRFKSSSLAAAAHVARWARRFATDSSEHRQLDALAEQTAWDRPSGRSLGVARGIYLRLPDDARLWLRGRDFVTPDMTLIAAALTGSGAGDTR
;
A
#
# COMPACT_ATOMS: atom_id res chain seq x y z
N MET A 1 28.47 12.10 9.80
CA MET A 1 27.48 11.36 8.98
C MET A 1 26.10 11.53 9.61
N ARG A 2 25.13 12.19 8.94
CA ARG A 2 23.75 12.23 9.45
C ARG A 2 23.11 10.87 9.16
N ARG A 3 22.78 10.08 10.19
CA ARG A 3 21.85 8.95 10.04
C ARG A 3 20.55 9.53 9.49
N ARG A 4 20.18 9.18 8.26
CA ARG A 4 18.80 9.40 7.82
C ARG A 4 17.93 8.49 8.67
N LEU A 5 17.05 9.08 9.47
CA LEU A 5 16.00 8.32 10.13
C LEU A 5 15.14 7.74 9.00
N ILE A 6 15.00 6.41 9.01
CA ILE A 6 14.05 5.72 8.16
C ILE A 6 12.73 5.80 8.91
N SER A 7 11.77 6.54 8.36
CA SER A 7 10.43 6.66 8.92
C SER A 7 9.53 5.61 8.24
N PHE A 8 8.57 5.07 8.98
CA PHE A 8 7.53 4.19 8.45
C PHE A 8 6.18 4.88 8.52
N THR A 9 5.33 4.63 7.53
CA THR A 9 3.95 5.12 7.50
C THR A 9 3.04 4.04 6.95
N HIS A 10 1.75 4.13 7.28
CA HIS A 10 0.74 3.22 6.76
C HIS A 10 0.36 3.60 5.33
N PHE A 11 0.27 2.60 4.44
CA PHE A 11 -0.23 2.79 3.09
C PHE A 11 -1.73 3.11 3.12
N LEU A 12 -2.50 2.24 3.77
CA LEU A 12 -3.91 2.42 4.10
C LEU A 12 -4.00 3.16 5.42
N THR A 13 -4.60 4.35 5.39
CA THR A 13 -4.70 5.23 6.57
C THR A 13 -5.91 4.83 7.44
N ARG A 14 -6.02 5.43 8.63
CA ARG A 14 -7.15 5.16 9.55
C ARG A 14 -8.51 5.39 8.85
N PRO A 15 -9.53 4.55 9.09
CA PRO A 15 -9.73 3.71 10.29
C PRO A 15 -9.20 2.27 10.20
N HIS A 16 -8.26 1.95 9.32
CA HIS A 16 -7.62 0.63 9.27
C HIS A 16 -6.25 0.62 10.00
N PRO A 17 -6.19 0.43 11.34
CA PRO A 17 -4.93 0.22 12.04
C PRO A 17 -4.45 -1.20 11.74
N ASP A 18 -3.58 -1.33 10.75
CA ASP A 18 -2.88 -2.57 10.41
C ASP A 18 -1.38 -2.27 10.40
N ASP A 19 -0.68 -2.76 11.42
CA ASP A 19 0.77 -2.66 11.55
C ASP A 19 1.51 -3.84 10.90
N GLY A 20 0.78 -4.66 10.12
CA GLY A 20 1.36 -5.74 9.35
C GLY A 20 2.26 -5.25 8.21
N LEU A 21 3.21 -6.09 7.82
CA LEU A 21 4.25 -5.74 6.85
C LEU A 21 3.71 -5.20 5.51
N ASP A 22 2.56 -5.70 5.06
CA ASP A 22 1.96 -5.26 3.80
C ASP A 22 1.45 -3.82 3.86
N ASN A 23 1.03 -3.32 5.03
CA ASN A 23 0.53 -1.96 5.18
C ASN A 23 1.63 -0.95 5.56
N LEU A 24 2.83 -1.40 5.95
CA LEU A 24 3.95 -0.51 6.27
C LEU A 24 4.77 -0.13 5.02
N VAL A 25 5.10 1.16 4.91
CA VAL A 25 5.91 1.71 3.81
C VAL A 25 7.01 2.60 4.38
N VAL A 26 8.24 2.39 3.89
CA VAL A 26 9.37 3.27 4.17
C VAL A 26 9.12 4.63 3.51
N THR A 27 9.30 5.69 4.29
CA THR A 27 9.12 7.06 3.86
C THR A 27 10.19 7.95 4.46
N ASP A 28 10.53 9.04 3.77
CA ASP A 28 11.19 10.17 4.41
C ASP A 28 10.16 11.05 5.16
N ASP A 29 10.66 11.98 5.97
CA ASP A 29 9.82 12.86 6.80
C ASP A 29 8.93 13.81 5.99
N ALA A 30 9.35 14.20 4.78
CA ALA A 30 8.57 15.08 3.93
C ALA A 30 7.37 14.30 3.35
N CYS A 31 7.62 13.14 2.76
CA CYS A 31 6.59 12.25 2.23
C CYS A 31 5.61 11.80 3.33
N ASN A 32 6.10 11.48 4.53
CA ASN A 32 5.25 11.10 5.66
C ASN A 32 4.26 12.22 6.02
N ARG A 33 4.79 13.45 6.14
CA ARG A 33 3.99 14.63 6.46
C ARG A 33 2.96 14.96 5.38
N PHE A 34 3.34 14.82 4.12
CA PHE A 34 2.50 15.17 2.99
C PHE A 34 1.42 14.12 2.70
N LYS A 35 1.75 12.83 2.81
CA LYS A 35 0.75 11.76 2.68
C LYS A 35 -0.25 11.83 3.82
N SER A 36 0.20 11.99 5.07
CA SER A 36 -0.66 12.09 6.26
C SER A 36 -1.80 11.03 6.24
N SER A 37 -3.05 11.46 6.42
CA SER A 37 -4.25 10.61 6.34
C SER A 37 -4.80 10.39 4.92
N SER A 38 -4.14 10.91 3.88
CA SER A 38 -4.61 10.80 2.50
C SER A 38 -4.34 9.41 1.90
N LEU A 39 -5.27 9.00 1.02
CA LEU A 39 -5.10 7.83 0.15
C LEU A 39 -4.12 8.15 -0.98
N ALA A 40 -3.39 7.14 -1.43
CA ALA A 40 -2.35 7.30 -2.44
C ALA A 40 -2.92 7.19 -3.87
N ALA A 41 -2.32 7.92 -4.81
CA ALA A 41 -2.72 7.89 -6.22
C ALA A 41 -2.46 6.52 -6.87
N ALA A 42 -3.12 6.28 -8.02
CA ALA A 42 -3.13 5.01 -8.72
C ALA A 42 -1.73 4.42 -8.99
N ALA A 43 -0.74 5.25 -9.35
CA ALA A 43 0.64 4.79 -9.55
C ALA A 43 1.26 4.20 -8.27
N HIS A 44 0.95 4.74 -7.10
CA HIS A 44 1.38 4.19 -5.82
C HIS A 44 0.65 2.90 -5.48
N VAL A 45 -0.65 2.83 -5.75
CA VAL A 45 -1.46 1.61 -5.59
C VAL A 45 -0.90 0.48 -6.45
N ALA A 46 -0.62 0.75 -7.73
CA ALA A 46 -0.05 -0.24 -8.65
C ALA A 46 1.30 -0.79 -8.14
N ARG A 47 2.19 0.08 -7.67
CA ARG A 47 3.48 -0.36 -7.11
C ARG A 47 3.31 -1.14 -5.81
N TRP A 48 2.44 -0.66 -4.91
CA TRP A 48 2.16 -1.32 -3.63
C TRP A 48 1.52 -2.70 -3.84
N ALA A 49 0.61 -2.82 -4.81
CA ALA A 49 -0.11 -4.06 -5.11
C ALA A 49 0.80 -5.20 -5.60
N ARG A 50 2.00 -4.90 -6.08
CA ARG A 50 3.00 -5.93 -6.44
C ARG A 50 3.32 -6.85 -5.27
N ARG A 51 3.27 -6.36 -4.03
CA ARG A 51 3.53 -7.14 -2.80
C ARG A 51 2.63 -8.37 -2.67
N PHE A 52 1.43 -8.35 -3.27
CA PHE A 52 0.47 -9.45 -3.17
C PHE A 52 0.55 -10.44 -4.34
N ALA A 53 1.36 -10.15 -5.37
CA ALA A 53 1.62 -11.09 -6.46
C ALA A 53 2.72 -12.08 -6.05
N THR A 54 2.40 -13.37 -6.00
CA THR A 54 3.29 -14.43 -5.47
C THR A 54 4.56 -14.62 -6.28
N ASP A 55 4.52 -14.29 -7.57
CA ASP A 55 5.66 -14.30 -8.49
C ASP A 55 6.54 -13.05 -8.39
N SER A 56 6.11 -12.02 -7.67
CA SER A 56 6.90 -10.79 -7.48
C SER A 56 8.08 -10.99 -6.54
N SER A 57 9.13 -10.20 -6.76
CA SER A 57 10.26 -10.11 -5.83
C SER A 57 9.84 -9.58 -4.46
N GLU A 58 8.92 -8.61 -4.44
CA GLU A 58 8.45 -7.94 -3.24
C GLU A 58 7.71 -8.90 -2.31
N HIS A 59 6.87 -9.77 -2.86
CA HIS A 59 6.17 -10.80 -2.10
C HIS A 59 7.15 -11.73 -1.40
N ARG A 60 8.09 -12.33 -2.16
CA ARG A 60 9.10 -13.25 -1.60
C ARG A 60 9.97 -12.61 -0.54
N GLN A 61 10.35 -11.34 -0.72
CA GLN A 61 11.16 -10.61 0.26
C GLN A 61 10.38 -10.33 1.55
N LEU A 62 9.09 -10.00 1.45
CA LEU A 62 8.23 -9.77 2.60
C LEU A 62 7.88 -11.06 3.34
N ASP A 63 7.68 -12.17 2.63
CA ASP A 63 7.51 -13.50 3.27
C ASP A 63 8.76 -13.90 4.03
N ALA A 64 9.94 -13.82 3.39
CA ALA A 64 11.19 -14.13 4.06
C ALA A 64 11.42 -13.24 5.29
N LEU A 65 11.03 -11.97 5.22
CA LEU A 65 11.11 -11.05 6.36
C LEU A 65 10.12 -11.43 7.47
N ALA A 66 8.89 -11.78 7.14
CA ALA A 66 7.87 -12.23 8.08
C ALA A 66 8.35 -13.49 8.84
N GLU A 67 8.88 -14.48 8.11
CA GLU A 67 9.45 -15.70 8.68
C GLU A 67 10.64 -15.42 9.61
N GLN A 68 11.56 -14.55 9.19
CA GLN A 68 12.76 -14.22 9.97
C GLN A 68 12.47 -13.41 11.24
N THR A 69 11.43 -12.58 11.21
CA THR A 69 11.14 -11.61 12.30
C THR A 69 9.92 -11.99 13.13
N ALA A 70 9.17 -13.02 12.72
CA ALA A 70 7.85 -13.35 13.24
C ALA A 70 6.86 -12.17 13.19
N TRP A 71 7.03 -11.24 12.24
CA TRP A 71 6.12 -10.12 12.05
C TRP A 71 4.93 -10.54 11.20
N ASP A 72 3.72 -10.21 11.65
CA ASP A 72 2.48 -10.47 10.94
C ASP A 72 2.47 -9.91 9.51
N ARG A 73 1.97 -10.74 8.60
CA ARG A 73 1.74 -10.41 7.19
C ARG A 73 0.32 -10.80 6.75
N PRO A 74 -0.70 -9.99 7.08
CA PRO A 74 -2.10 -10.31 6.79
C PRO A 74 -2.49 -9.99 5.33
N SER A 75 -1.75 -10.51 4.35
CA SER A 75 -1.83 -10.12 2.93
C SER A 75 -3.24 -10.08 2.35
N GLY A 76 -4.02 -11.14 2.54
CA GLY A 76 -5.40 -11.22 2.05
C GLY A 76 -6.31 -10.15 2.67
N ARG A 77 -6.12 -9.85 3.96
CA ARG A 77 -6.89 -8.82 4.68
C ARG A 77 -6.51 -7.42 4.19
N SER A 78 -5.22 -7.09 4.10
CA SER A 78 -4.77 -5.77 3.65
C SER A 78 -5.21 -5.49 2.21
N LEU A 79 -5.11 -6.49 1.32
CA LEU A 79 -5.60 -6.38 -0.06
C LEU A 79 -7.14 -6.24 -0.12
N GLY A 80 -7.87 -7.01 0.68
CA GLY A 80 -9.33 -6.94 0.78
C GLY A 80 -9.80 -5.56 1.23
N VAL A 81 -9.14 -4.97 2.23
CA VAL A 81 -9.44 -3.62 2.72
C VAL A 81 -9.12 -2.57 1.65
N ALA A 82 -7.98 -2.68 0.97
CA ALA A 82 -7.65 -1.79 -0.13
C ALA A 82 -8.71 -1.82 -1.23
N ARG A 83 -9.18 -3.02 -1.63
CA ARG A 83 -10.30 -3.16 -2.59
C ARG A 83 -11.56 -2.47 -2.07
N GLY A 84 -11.91 -2.69 -0.80
CA GLY A 84 -13.08 -2.08 -0.17
C GLY A 84 -13.05 -0.56 -0.14
N ILE A 85 -11.87 0.05 0.03
CA ILE A 85 -11.70 1.50 0.03
C ILE A 85 -11.65 2.05 -1.39
N TYR A 86 -10.68 1.60 -2.19
CA TYR A 86 -10.35 2.23 -3.47
C TYR A 86 -11.42 2.00 -4.53
N LEU A 87 -12.04 0.83 -4.61
CA LEU A 87 -13.04 0.50 -5.64
C LEU A 87 -14.40 1.18 -5.41
N ARG A 88 -14.55 1.91 -4.31
CA ARG A 88 -15.78 2.62 -3.92
C ARG A 88 -15.58 4.14 -3.84
N LEU A 89 -14.44 4.63 -4.29
CA LEU A 89 -14.16 6.07 -4.30
C LEU A 89 -15.07 6.77 -5.30
N PRO A 90 -15.57 7.98 -4.98
CA PRO A 90 -16.20 8.83 -5.98
C PRO A 90 -15.15 9.34 -6.98
N ASP A 91 -15.58 9.65 -8.20
CA ASP A 91 -14.69 10.07 -9.29
C ASP A 91 -13.95 11.39 -9.02
N ASP A 92 -14.45 12.20 -8.07
CA ASP A 92 -13.85 13.46 -7.64
C ASP A 92 -12.96 13.33 -6.39
N ALA A 93 -12.74 12.11 -5.88
CA ALA A 93 -11.89 11.87 -4.73
C ALA A 93 -10.46 12.39 -4.97
N ARG A 94 -9.85 12.99 -3.95
CA ARG A 94 -8.49 13.53 -4.04
C ARG A 94 -7.47 12.52 -3.53
N LEU A 95 -6.67 11.97 -4.43
CA LEU A 95 -5.61 11.01 -4.11
C LEU A 95 -4.24 11.68 -4.15
N TRP A 96 -3.43 11.42 -3.12
CA TRP A 96 -2.10 11.98 -2.97
C TRP A 96 -1.13 11.40 -3.99
N LEU A 97 -0.53 12.25 -4.82
CA LEU A 97 0.49 11.85 -5.81
C LEU A 97 1.91 12.11 -5.30
N ARG A 98 2.17 13.30 -4.76
CA ARG A 98 3.47 13.71 -4.20
C ARG A 98 3.33 15.08 -3.55
N GLY A 99 4.13 15.38 -2.52
CA GLY A 99 4.13 16.72 -1.94
C GLY A 99 2.72 17.22 -1.63
N ARG A 100 2.30 18.35 -2.23
CA ARG A 100 0.93 18.89 -2.12
C ARG A 100 0.05 18.60 -3.34
N ASP A 101 0.52 17.76 -4.26
CA ASP A 101 -0.17 17.42 -5.50
C ASP A 101 -1.15 16.27 -5.26
N PHE A 102 -2.39 16.48 -5.73
CA PHE A 102 -3.46 15.49 -5.69
C PHE A 102 -4.08 15.33 -7.07
N VAL A 103 -4.55 14.12 -7.37
CA VAL A 103 -5.20 13.77 -8.62
C VAL A 103 -6.52 13.04 -8.33
N THR A 104 -7.44 13.05 -9.30
CA THR A 104 -8.63 12.20 -9.26
C THR A 104 -8.25 10.72 -9.44
N PRO A 105 -9.13 9.78 -9.07
CA PRO A 105 -8.82 8.35 -9.19
C PRO A 105 -8.75 7.92 -10.66
N ASP A 106 -7.66 7.25 -11.03
CA ASP A 106 -7.64 6.42 -12.24
C ASP A 106 -8.21 5.06 -11.88
N MET A 107 -9.53 4.93 -11.97
CA MET A 107 -10.25 3.71 -11.58
C MET A 107 -9.87 2.51 -12.43
N THR A 108 -9.45 2.71 -13.68
CA THR A 108 -8.97 1.64 -14.56
C THR A 108 -7.67 1.05 -14.02
N LEU A 109 -6.69 1.91 -13.72
CA LEU A 109 -5.40 1.48 -13.19
C LEU A 109 -5.53 0.89 -11.77
N ILE A 110 -6.36 1.51 -10.92
CA ILE A 110 -6.63 1.02 -9.57
C ILE A 110 -7.28 -0.36 -9.60
N ALA A 111 -8.30 -0.56 -10.43
CA ALA A 111 -8.99 -1.85 -10.54
C ALA A 111 -8.04 -2.93 -11.07
N ALA A 112 -7.28 -2.65 -12.14
CA ALA A 112 -6.31 -3.58 -12.69
C ALA A 112 -5.27 -4.00 -11.64
N ALA A 113 -4.71 -3.05 -10.89
CA ALA A 113 -3.73 -3.31 -9.85
C ALA A 113 -4.30 -4.17 -8.70
N LEU A 114 -5.49 -3.84 -8.19
CA LEU A 114 -6.02 -4.51 -7.00
C LEU A 114 -6.67 -5.86 -7.30
N THR A 115 -7.16 -6.09 -8.52
CA THR A 115 -7.77 -7.38 -8.92
C THR A 115 -6.74 -8.38 -9.41
N GLY A 116 -5.69 -7.93 -10.11
CA GLY A 116 -4.63 -8.80 -10.62
C GLY A 116 -3.76 -9.43 -9.51
N SER A 117 -3.58 -8.74 -8.38
CA SER A 117 -2.63 -9.16 -7.34
C SER A 117 -3.16 -10.17 -6.31
N GLY A 118 -4.01 -11.12 -6.69
CA GLY A 118 -4.58 -12.07 -5.72
C GLY A 118 -4.98 -13.45 -6.25
N ALA A 119 -4.54 -13.83 -7.44
CA ALA A 119 -4.90 -15.12 -8.05
C ALA A 119 -4.12 -16.34 -7.48
N GLY A 120 -3.59 -16.25 -6.26
CA GLY A 120 -2.58 -17.19 -5.75
C GLY A 120 -2.91 -17.95 -4.48
N ASP A 121 -4.02 -17.69 -3.78
CA ASP A 121 -4.22 -18.30 -2.46
C ASP A 121 -5.68 -18.71 -2.20
N THR A 122 -5.98 -19.96 -2.57
CA THR A 122 -7.04 -20.78 -1.97
C THR A 122 -6.49 -22.19 -1.82
N ARG A 123 -5.85 -22.46 -0.67
CA ARG A 123 -5.84 -23.79 -0.08
C ARG A 123 -5.78 -23.73 1.43
#